data_AF-A0A7C0XKV6-F1
#
_entry.id   AF-A0A7C0XKV6-F1
#
_cell.length_a   1.000
_cell.length_b   1.000
_cell.length_c   1.000
_cell.angle_alpha   90.00
_cell.angle_beta   90.00
_cell.angle_gamma   90.00
#
_symmetry.space_group_name_H-M   'P 1'
#
loop_
_entity.id
_entity.type
_entity.pdbx_description
1 polymer ?
#
loop_
_entity_poly.entity_id
_entity_poly.type
_entity_poly.pdbx_seq_one_letter_code
_entity_poly.pdbx_strand_id
1 'polypeptide(L)'
;MFGRPPKLGDFRRIYLFDYKFRESKSLDDILERLKGKFLFLKVKDFEAVIKDARDRGFVPREFKDAAIMRSMTVEPPMVYFVLLQRDDTGGRIMLLETKSSWYTHEKILLSMRAYCKSAGIRCWYVGLGRTV
;
A
#
# COMPACT_ATOMS: atom_id res chain seq x y z
N MET A 1 4.81 -16.55 -5.08
CA MET A 1 4.68 -16.09 -3.67
C MET A 1 6.06 -16.11 -3.04
N PHE A 2 6.36 -15.13 -2.18
CA PHE A 2 7.62 -15.16 -1.44
C PHE A 2 7.64 -16.42 -0.55
N GLY A 3 8.63 -17.29 -0.72
CA GLY A 3 8.83 -18.47 0.16
C GLY A 3 9.33 -18.12 1.57
N ARG A 4 9.40 -16.81 1.88
CA ARG A 4 9.81 -16.19 3.15
C ARG A 4 9.07 -14.85 3.29
N PRO A 5 9.03 -14.24 4.49
CA PRO A 5 8.58 -12.86 4.64
C PRO A 5 9.35 -11.91 3.69
N PRO A 6 8.66 -11.04 2.93
CA PRO A 6 9.30 -10.05 2.09
C PRO A 6 10.13 -9.03 2.89
N LYS A 7 11.15 -8.50 2.24
CA LYS A 7 11.96 -7.36 2.68
C LYS A 7 11.80 -6.22 1.70
N LEU A 8 12.14 -5.01 2.11
CA LEU A 8 11.98 -3.82 1.28
C LEU A 8 12.73 -3.91 -0.06
N GLY A 9 13.93 -4.51 -0.08
CA GLY A 9 14.74 -4.74 -1.28
C GLY A 9 14.21 -5.82 -2.24
N ASP A 10 13.16 -6.56 -1.87
CA ASP A 10 12.50 -7.51 -2.77
C ASP A 10 11.62 -6.78 -3.81
N PHE A 11 11.32 -5.49 -3.59
CA PHE A 11 10.48 -4.66 -4.47
C PHE A 11 11.31 -3.80 -5.42
N ARG A 12 10.79 -3.60 -6.63
CA ARG A 12 11.42 -2.80 -7.69
C ARG A 12 11.43 -1.32 -7.34
N ARG A 13 10.29 -0.80 -6.87
CA ARG A 13 10.08 0.60 -6.51
C ARG A 13 9.04 0.70 -5.40
N ILE A 14 9.10 1.80 -4.66
CA ILE A 14 8.13 2.11 -3.61
C ILE A 14 7.53 3.47 -3.89
N TYR A 15 6.22 3.54 -4.01
CA TYR A 15 5.51 4.80 -4.18
C TYR A 15 4.84 5.17 -2.87
N LEU A 16 5.02 6.41 -2.46
CA LEU A 16 4.47 6.93 -1.22
C LEU A 16 3.32 7.88 -1.55
N PHE A 17 2.19 7.66 -0.90
CA PHE A 17 1.04 8.54 -0.98
C PHE A 17 0.56 8.82 0.43
N ASP A 18 0.17 10.06 0.71
CA ASP A 18 -0.66 10.31 1.88
C ASP A 18 -2.13 10.22 1.45
N TYR A 19 -2.98 9.85 2.40
CA TYR A 19 -4.42 9.79 2.18
C TYR A 19 -5.19 10.40 3.33
N LYS A 20 -6.39 10.89 2.99
CA LYS A 20 -7.44 11.24 3.93
C LYS A 20 -8.68 10.42 3.66
N PHE A 21 -9.36 10.05 4.74
CA PHE A 21 -10.71 9.52 4.71
C PHE A 21 -11.65 10.52 4.03
N ARG A 22 -12.63 10.00 3.29
CA ARG A 22 -13.65 10.81 2.61
C ARG A 22 -15.02 10.19 2.77
N GLU A 23 -15.23 9.03 2.14
CA GLU A 23 -16.46 8.25 2.28
C GLU A 23 -16.28 7.11 3.28
N SER A 24 -15.07 6.54 3.34
CA SER A 24 -14.63 5.62 4.39
C SER A 24 -14.18 6.42 5.61
N LYS A 25 -14.34 5.86 6.82
CA LYS A 25 -13.97 6.49 8.09
C LYS A 25 -12.92 5.69 8.88
N SER A 26 -12.58 4.49 8.44
CA SER A 26 -11.59 3.59 9.07
C SER A 26 -10.92 2.70 8.02
N LEU A 27 -9.88 1.95 8.40
CA LEU A 27 -9.35 0.88 7.55
C LEU A 27 -10.38 -0.23 7.34
N ASP A 28 -11.18 -0.59 8.34
CA ASP A 28 -12.24 -1.59 8.18
C ASP A 28 -13.26 -1.20 7.10
N ASP A 29 -13.67 0.08 7.04
CA ASP A 29 -14.54 0.59 5.98
C ASP A 29 -13.90 0.43 4.59
N ILE A 30 -12.58 0.67 4.49
CA ILE A 30 -11.83 0.45 3.26
C ILE A 30 -11.85 -1.04 2.89
N LEU A 31 -11.59 -1.93 3.84
CA LEU A 31 -11.57 -3.37 3.62
C LEU A 31 -12.93 -3.87 3.13
N GLU A 32 -14.04 -3.47 3.77
CA GLU A 32 -15.37 -3.88 3.31
C GLU A 32 -15.70 -3.35 1.91
N ARG A 33 -15.32 -2.12 1.57
CA ARG A 33 -15.51 -1.57 0.21
C ARG A 33 -14.69 -2.29 -0.86
N LEU A 34 -13.51 -2.80 -0.50
CA LEU A 34 -12.58 -3.46 -1.42
C LEU A 34 -12.76 -4.99 -1.48
N LYS A 35 -13.65 -5.53 -0.65
CA LYS A 35 -13.99 -6.95 -0.59
C LYS A 35 -14.41 -7.49 -1.96
N GLY A 36 -13.95 -8.69 -2.28
CA GLY A 36 -14.18 -9.33 -3.57
C GLY A 36 -13.34 -8.81 -4.75
N LYS A 37 -12.60 -7.70 -4.57
CA LYS A 37 -11.65 -7.18 -5.58
C LYS A 37 -10.19 -7.31 -5.14
N PHE A 38 -9.97 -7.29 -3.83
CA PHE A 38 -8.65 -7.35 -3.22
C PHE A 38 -8.54 -8.53 -2.28
N LEU A 39 -7.35 -9.15 -2.28
CA LEU A 39 -6.98 -10.15 -1.29
C LEU A 39 -6.27 -9.43 -0.14
N PHE A 40 -6.80 -9.60 1.07
CA PHE A 40 -6.21 -9.07 2.30
C PHE A 40 -5.16 -10.03 2.86
N LEU A 41 -4.01 -9.49 3.23
CA LEU A 41 -2.84 -10.22 3.69
C LEU A 41 -2.61 -9.90 5.18
N LYS A 42 -1.92 -10.80 5.87
CA LYS A 42 -1.61 -10.60 7.29
C LYS A 42 -0.53 -9.54 7.41
N VAL A 43 -0.75 -8.54 8.27
CA VAL A 43 0.22 -7.46 8.53
C VAL A 43 1.58 -8.04 8.97
N LYS A 44 1.55 -9.09 9.81
CA LYS A 44 2.75 -9.78 10.30
C LYS A 44 3.69 -10.26 9.20
N ASP A 45 3.15 -10.61 8.03
CA ASP A 45 3.96 -11.13 6.92
C ASP A 45 4.82 -10.01 6.30
N PHE A 46 4.50 -8.74 6.54
CA PHE A 46 5.20 -7.57 6.00
C PHE A 46 5.85 -6.70 7.10
N GLU A 47 5.94 -7.18 8.34
CA GLU A 47 6.55 -6.43 9.44
C GLU A 47 7.97 -5.96 9.11
N ALA A 48 8.78 -6.82 8.47
CA ALA A 48 10.13 -6.46 8.03
C ALA A 48 10.12 -5.31 7.02
N VAL A 49 9.16 -5.31 6.08
CA VAL A 49 9.00 -4.23 5.09
C VAL A 49 8.61 -2.92 5.77
N ILE A 50 7.65 -2.97 6.70
CA ILE A 50 7.19 -1.79 7.44
C ILE A 50 8.31 -1.23 8.32
N LYS A 51 9.07 -2.11 8.99
CA LYS A 51 10.22 -1.72 9.82
C LYS A 51 11.30 -1.03 8.98
N ASP A 52 11.73 -1.66 7.88
CA ASP A 52 12.74 -1.07 6.99
C ASP A 52 12.27 0.29 6.42
N ALA A 53 10.99 0.39 6.05
CA ALA A 53 10.39 1.63 5.56
C ALA A 53 10.37 2.74 6.63
N ARG A 54 10.14 2.37 7.90
CA ARG A 54 10.23 3.30 9.04
C ARG A 54 11.66 3.80 9.25
N ASP A 55 12.63 2.90 9.24
CA ASP A 55 14.04 3.22 9.47
C ASP A 55 14.58 4.16 8.37
N ARG A 56 14.04 4.04 7.14
CA ARG A 56 14.34 4.94 6.01
C ARG A 56 13.49 6.21 5.97
N GLY A 57 12.58 6.42 6.93
CA GLY A 57 11.71 7.60 6.99
C GLY A 57 10.61 7.65 5.93
N PHE A 58 10.31 6.54 5.26
CA PHE A 58 9.26 6.48 4.23
C PHE A 58 7.86 6.48 4.83
N VAL A 59 7.70 5.99 6.06
CA VAL A 59 6.41 5.91 6.76
C VAL A 59 6.50 6.47 8.18
N PRO A 60 5.37 6.85 8.80
CA PRO A 60 5.35 7.33 10.19
C PRO A 60 5.96 6.32 11.16
N ARG A 61 6.62 6.82 12.23
CA ARG A 61 7.15 5.96 13.30
C ARG A 61 6.05 5.23 14.05
N GLU A 62 4.88 5.85 14.18
CA GLU A 62 3.72 5.31 14.85
C GLU A 62 2.51 5.41 13.94
N PHE A 63 1.66 4.39 13.98
CA PHE A 63 0.39 4.32 13.28
C PHE A 63 -0.61 3.57 14.16
N LYS A 64 -1.87 4.00 14.13
CA LYS A 64 -2.98 3.41 14.90
C LYS A 64 -3.33 2.01 14.39
N ASP A 65 -3.28 1.83 13.07
CA ASP A 65 -3.68 0.58 12.43
C ASP A 65 -3.00 0.40 11.06
N ALA A 66 -2.98 -0.83 10.55
CA ALA A 66 -2.39 -1.18 9.26
C ALA A 66 -3.20 -2.24 8.51
N ALA A 67 -3.28 -2.08 7.18
CA ALA A 67 -3.89 -3.05 6.29
C ALA A 67 -3.00 -3.33 5.08
N ILE A 68 -2.95 -4.59 4.66
CA ILE A 68 -2.14 -5.01 3.53
C ILE A 68 -2.99 -5.79 2.54
N MET A 69 -2.84 -5.45 1.27
CA MET A 69 -3.66 -6.06 0.22
C MET A 69 -2.98 -6.07 -1.14
N ARG A 70 -3.52 -6.91 -2.03
CA ARG A 70 -3.18 -6.91 -3.46
C ARG A 70 -4.45 -7.10 -4.29
N SER A 71 -4.38 -6.78 -5.58
CA SER A 71 -5.47 -7.09 -6.50
C SER A 71 -5.65 -8.61 -6.65
N MET A 72 -6.89 -9.08 -6.70
CA MET A 72 -7.24 -10.47 -7.05
C MET A 72 -7.22 -10.74 -8.55
N THR A 73 -7.27 -9.69 -9.39
CA THR A 73 -7.44 -9.83 -10.84
C THR A 73 -6.15 -10.05 -11.62
N VAL A 74 -4.99 -9.99 -10.96
CA VAL A 74 -3.69 -10.09 -11.62
C VAL A 74 -2.76 -11.01 -10.83
N GLU A 75 -2.22 -12.01 -11.52
CA GLU A 75 -1.22 -12.95 -11.03
C GLU A 75 -0.08 -13.05 -12.06
N PRO A 76 1.20 -12.94 -11.66
CA PRO A 76 1.68 -12.62 -10.30
C PRO A 76 1.25 -11.21 -9.85
N PRO A 77 1.30 -10.87 -8.56
CA PRO A 77 0.91 -9.55 -8.10
C PRO A 77 1.84 -8.48 -8.67
N MET A 78 1.28 -7.43 -9.27
CA MET A 78 2.05 -6.30 -9.81
C MET A 78 2.46 -5.32 -8.71
N VAL A 79 1.56 -5.11 -7.76
CA VAL A 79 1.75 -4.20 -6.63
C VAL A 79 1.11 -4.77 -5.37
N TYR A 80 1.67 -4.42 -4.22
CA TYR A 80 1.02 -4.56 -2.92
C TYR A 80 0.73 -3.18 -2.35
N PHE A 81 -0.43 -3.04 -1.70
CA PHE A 81 -0.82 -1.84 -0.97
C PHE A 81 -0.58 -2.09 0.51
N VAL A 82 0.20 -1.22 1.14
CA VAL A 82 0.37 -1.17 2.60
C VAL A 82 -0.22 0.14 3.08
N LEU A 83 -1.36 0.08 3.75
CA LEU A 83 -2.05 1.22 4.33
C LEU A 83 -1.67 1.30 5.79
N LEU A 84 -1.20 2.47 6.22
CA LEU A 84 -0.85 2.78 7.60
C LEU A 84 -1.71 3.96 8.04
N GLN A 85 -2.70 3.70 8.89
CA GLN A 85 -3.55 4.75 9.44
C GLN A 85 -2.80 5.45 10.57
N ARG A 86 -2.51 6.75 10.39
CA ARG A 86 -1.82 7.54 11.40
C ARG A 86 -2.78 7.97 12.51
N ASP A 87 -3.97 8.42 12.11
CA ASP A 87 -4.97 9.04 12.98
C ASP A 87 -6.38 8.83 12.39
N ASP A 88 -7.41 9.43 12.98
CA ASP A 88 -8.80 9.30 12.52
C ASP A 88 -9.10 10.09 11.23
N THR A 89 -8.13 10.83 10.70
CA THR A 89 -8.27 11.60 9.45
C THR A 89 -7.68 10.87 8.25
N GLY A 90 -6.73 9.97 8.46
CA GLY A 90 -6.11 9.18 7.40
C GLY A 90 -4.69 8.72 7.76
N GLY A 91 -3.82 8.69 6.76
CA GLY A 91 -2.49 8.13 6.95
C GLY A 91 -1.67 8.08 5.66
N ARG A 92 -0.84 7.03 5.55
CA ARG A 92 0.07 6.82 4.42
C ARG A 92 -0.20 5.49 3.73
N ILE A 93 -0.15 5.49 2.41
CA ILE A 93 -0.09 4.31 1.56
C ILE A 93 1.34 4.18 1.06
N MET A 94 1.91 3.00 1.29
CA MET A 94 3.12 2.54 0.64
C MET A 94 2.71 1.50 -0.41
N LEU A 95 2.87 1.86 -1.69
CA LEU A 95 2.61 0.98 -2.81
C LEU A 95 3.92 0.32 -3.26
N LEU A 96 3.99 -0.99 -3.12
CA LEU A 96 5.18 -1.80 -3.35
C LEU A 96 5.10 -2.42 -4.75
N GLU A 97 5.86 -1.88 -5.70
CA GLU A 97 5.93 -2.42 -7.07
C GLU A 97 6.83 -3.66 -7.10
N THR A 98 6.31 -4.79 -7.59
CA THR A 98 7.06 -6.04 -7.64
C THR A 98 8.04 -6.06 -8.83
N LYS A 99 9.04 -6.93 -8.77
CA LYS A 99 9.99 -7.13 -9.89
C LYS A 99 9.34 -7.77 -11.12
N SER A 100 8.18 -8.41 -10.96
CA SER A 100 7.36 -8.95 -12.05
C SER A 100 6.41 -7.91 -12.66
N SER A 101 6.37 -6.68 -12.13
CA SER A 101 5.46 -5.64 -12.59
C SER A 101 5.75 -5.22 -14.03
N TRP A 102 4.76 -5.37 -14.91
CA TRP A 102 4.74 -4.76 -16.24
C TRP A 102 4.04 -3.38 -16.27
N TYR A 103 3.66 -2.85 -15.11
CA TYR A 103 3.05 -1.52 -15.04
C TYR A 103 4.11 -0.43 -15.23
N THR A 104 3.78 0.56 -16.06
CA THR A 104 4.58 1.78 -16.17
C THR A 104 4.37 2.67 -14.94
N HIS A 105 5.30 3.59 -14.72
CA HIS A 105 5.18 4.62 -13.69
C HIS A 105 3.84 5.37 -13.79
N GLU A 106 3.50 5.83 -15.00
CA GLU A 106 2.26 6.54 -15.28
C GLU A 106 1.03 5.68 -15.01
N LYS A 107 1.06 4.40 -15.42
CA LYS A 107 -0.04 3.47 -15.16
C LYS A 107 -0.30 3.33 -13.67
N ILE A 108 0.76 3.20 -12.86
CA ILE A 108 0.65 3.12 -11.40
C ILE A 108 -0.01 4.39 -10.83
N LEU A 109 0.51 5.58 -11.18
CA LEU A 109 -0.04 6.84 -10.68
C LEU A 109 -1.50 7.07 -11.10
N LEU A 110 -1.87 6.71 -12.33
CA LEU A 110 -3.24 6.82 -12.83
C LEU A 110 -4.17 5.83 -12.13
N SER A 111 -3.75 4.57 -11.96
CA SER A 111 -4.52 3.54 -11.27
C SER A 111 -4.75 3.85 -9.79
N MET A 112 -3.84 4.60 -9.14
CA MET A 112 -4.04 5.06 -7.77
C MET A 112 -5.28 5.94 -7.61
N ARG A 113 -5.66 6.75 -8.61
CA ARG A 113 -6.91 7.54 -8.55
C ARG A 113 -8.14 6.64 -8.48
N ALA A 114 -8.18 5.60 -9.29
CA ALA A 114 -9.29 4.63 -9.32
C ALA A 114 -9.35 3.79 -8.03
N TYR A 115 -8.18 3.41 -7.51
CA TYR A 115 -8.07 2.75 -6.21
C TYR A 115 -8.65 3.64 -5.10
N CYS A 116 -8.20 4.89 -4.99
CA CYS A 116 -8.61 5.79 -3.92
C CYS A 116 -10.13 6.07 -3.96
N LYS A 117 -10.71 6.23 -5.16
CA LYS A 117 -12.16 6.31 -5.33
C LYS A 117 -12.88 5.06 -4.82
N SER A 118 -12.41 3.87 -5.20
CA SER A 118 -13.01 2.59 -4.78
C SER A 118 -12.89 2.36 -3.27
N ALA A 119 -11.77 2.76 -2.70
CA ALA A 119 -11.49 2.72 -1.27
C ALA A 119 -12.20 3.82 -0.47
N GLY A 120 -12.90 4.76 -1.11
CA GLY A 120 -13.58 5.86 -0.40
C GLY A 120 -12.63 6.86 0.27
N ILE A 121 -11.42 7.02 -0.28
CA ILE A 121 -10.37 7.93 0.24
C ILE A 121 -9.92 8.94 -0.82
N ARG A 122 -9.29 10.02 -0.37
CA ARG A 122 -8.54 10.94 -1.22
C ARG A 122 -7.06 10.75 -0.96
N CYS A 123 -6.28 10.50 -2.01
CA CYS A 123 -4.83 10.32 -1.91
C CYS A 123 -4.08 11.33 -2.77
N TRP A 124 -2.82 11.60 -2.40
CA TRP A 124 -1.90 12.41 -3.19
C TRP A 124 -0.49 11.84 -3.10
N TYR A 125 0.24 11.94 -4.20
CA TYR A 125 1.60 11.42 -4.31
C TYR A 125 2.57 12.27 -3.49
N VAL A 126 3.41 11.61 -2.70
CA VAL A 126 4.41 12.25 -1.84
C VAL A 126 5.80 12.05 -2.44
N GLY A 127 6.09 10.87 -2.98
CA GLY A 127 7.41 10.62 -3.57
C GLY A 127 7.70 9.15 -3.82
N LEU A 128 8.92 8.89 -4.29
CA LEU A 128 9.43 7.56 -4.60
C LEU A 128 10.48 7.16 -3.55
N GLY A 129 10.25 6.05 -2.85
CA GLY A 129 11.26 5.41 -2.03
C GLY A 129 12.24 4.65 -2.92
N ARG A 130 13.54 5.01 -2.87
CA ARG A 130 14.60 4.23 -3.52
C ARG A 130 15.00 3.07 -2.60
N THR A 131 14.93 1.86 -3.12
CA THR A 131 15.21 0.63 -2.36
C THR A 131 16.68 0.36 -2.14
N VAL A 132 17.59 1.00 -2.91
CA VAL A 132 19.07 0.80 -2.94
C VAL A 132 19.52 -0.62 -2.68
#